data_AF-A0A379T242-F1
#
_entry.id   AF-A0A379T242-F1
#
_cell.length_a   1.000
_cell.length_b   1.000
_cell.length_c   1.000
_cell.angle_alpha   90.00
_cell.angle_beta   90.00
_cell.angle_gamma   90.00
#
_symmetry.space_group_name_H-M   'P 1'
#
loop_
_entity.id
_entity.type
_entity.pdbx_description
1 polymer ?
#
loop_
_entity_poly.entity_id
_entity_poly.type
_entity_poly.pdbx_seq_one_letter_code
_entity_poly.pdbx_strand_id
1 'polypeptide(L)' 'MRIHILGICGTFMGGLAMLARSLGHEVTGSDANVYPPMSTLLEKQGLI' A
#
# COMPACT_ATOMS: atom_id res chain seq x y z
N MET A 1 14.98 3.02 -0.71
CA MET A 1 14.30 3.55 -1.91
C MET A 1 12.87 3.89 -1.53
N ARG A 2 12.32 4.97 -2.08
CA ARG A 2 10.94 5.37 -1.84
C ARG A 2 10.09 4.98 -3.05
N ILE A 3 9.04 4.19 -2.81
CA ILE A 3 8.13 3.66 -3.83
C ILE A 3 6.77 4.29 -3.58
N HIS A 4 6.21 4.93 -4.62
CA HIS A 4 4.87 5.47 -4.59
C HIS A 4 3.97 4.67 -5.52
N ILE A 5 2.91 4.08 -4.98
CA ILE A 5 1.99 3.21 -5.71
C ILE A 5 0.68 3.95 -5.97
N LEU A 6 0.38 4.18 -7.25
CA LEU A 6 -0.93 4.65 -7.70
C LEU A 6 -1.87 3.44 -7.86
N GLY A 7 -3.05 3.50 -7.24
CA GLY A 7 -3.97 2.37 -7.18
C GLY A 7 -3.65 1.37 -6.05
N ILE A 8 -3.13 1.85 -4.91
CA ILE A 8 -2.65 0.98 -3.82
C ILE A 8 -3.75 0.13 -3.17
N CYS A 9 -5.03 0.53 -3.27
CA CYS A 9 -6.15 -0.25 -2.72
C CYS A 9 -6.55 -1.43 -3.61
N GLY A 10 -5.94 -1.60 -4.78
CA GLY A 10 -6.08 -2.83 -5.56
C GLY A 10 -5.48 -4.03 -4.83
N THR A 11 -6.15 -5.19 -4.86
CA THR A 11 -5.71 -6.40 -4.16
C THR A 11 -4.28 -6.81 -4.51
N PHE A 12 -3.94 -6.74 -5.80
CA PHE A 12 -2.58 -7.02 -6.28
C PHE A 12 -1.57 -5.96 -5.80
N MET A 13 -1.93 -4.69 -5.91
CA MET A 13 -1.05 -3.56 -5.58
C MET A 13 -0.76 -3.46 -4.08
N GLY A 14 -1.74 -3.75 -3.22
CA GLY A 14 -1.51 -3.79 -1.79
C GLY A 14 -0.64 -4.98 -1.36
N GLY A 15 -0.76 -6.13 -2.03
CA GLY A 15 0.18 -7.25 -1.83
C GLY A 15 1.61 -6.86 -2.22
N LEU A 16 1.78 -6.18 -3.36
CA LEU A 16 3.08 -5.67 -3.78
C LEU A 16 3.64 -4.62 -2.80
N ALA A 17 2.78 -3.73 -2.30
CA ALA A 17 3.14 -2.72 -1.31
C ALA A 17 3.68 -3.35 -0.02
N MET A 18 3.03 -4.42 0.45
CA MET A 18 3.48 -5.18 1.62
C MET A 18 4.83 -5.87 1.39
N LEU A 19 5.02 -6.50 0.22
CA LEU A 19 6.31 -7.10 -0.12
C LEU A 19 7.43 -6.07 -0.17
N ALA A 20 7.20 -4.95 -0.86
CA ALA A 20 8.17 -3.85 -0.93
C ALA A 20 8.52 -3.31 0.47
N ARG A 21 7.54 -3.21 1.38
CA ARG A 21 7.80 -2.82 2.76
C ARG A 21 8.59 -3.87 3.54
N SER A 22 8.32 -5.16 3.35
CA SER A 22 9.09 -6.26 3.95
C SER A 22 10.55 -6.29 3.49
N LEU A 23 10.82 -5.80 2.28
CA LEU A 23 12.18 -5.63 1.73
C LEU A 23 12.89 -4.36 2.26
N GLY A 24 12.27 -3.61 3.18
CA GLY A 24 12.86 -2.41 3.78
C GLY A 24 12.75 -1.16 2.90
N HIS A 25 11.87 -1.16 1.90
CA HIS A 25 11.58 0.04 1.12
C HIS A 25 10.53 0.91 1.83
N GLU A 26 10.66 2.23 1.67
CA GLU A 26 9.63 3.17 2.10
C GLU A 26 8.53 3.16 1.04
N VAL A 27 7.34 2.70 1.39
CA VAL A 27 6.23 2.58 0.45
C VAL A 27 5.11 3.51 0.88
N THR A 28 4.64 4.30 -0.08
CA THR A 28 3.49 5.21 0.06
C THR A 28 2.53 4.93 -1.08
N GLY A 29 1.26 5.29 -0.96
CA GLY A 29 0.33 5.12 -2.06
C GLY A 29 -0.79 6.13 -2.10
N SER A 30 -1.43 6.20 -3.26
CA SER A 30 -2.63 6.99 -3.50
C SER A 30 -3.61 6.14 -4.30
N ASP A 31 -4.90 6.25 -3.97
CA ASP A 31 -5.96 5.59 -4.69
C ASP A 31 -7.18 6.52 -4.76
N ALA A 32 -7.96 6.40 -5.84
CA ALA A 32 -9.19 7.16 -6.00
C ALA A 32 -10.29 6.67 -5.03
N ASN A 33 -10.27 5.38 -4.68
CA ASN A 33 -11.21 4.78 -3.74
C ASN A 33 -10.45 4.02 -2.66
N VAL A 34 -10.36 4.64 -1.47
CA VAL A 34 -9.79 4.01 -0.27
C VAL A 34 -10.93 3.46 0.58
N TYR A 35 -11.16 2.15 0.50
CA TYR A 35 -12.28 1.50 1.17
C TYR A 35 -11.88 0.25 1.97
N PRO A 36 -12.61 -0.10 3.05
CA PRO A 36 -12.40 -1.33 3.78
C PRO A 36 -12.67 -2.55 2.88
N PRO A 37 -11.95 -3.67 3.04
CA PRO A 37 -10.97 -3.95 4.09
C PRO A 37 -9.54 -3.50 3.75
N MET A 38 -9.29 -3.04 2.54
CA MET A 38 -7.92 -2.79 2.05
C MET A 38 -7.31 -1.54 2.69
N SER A 39 -8.11 -0.48 2.91
CA SER A 39 -7.65 0.72 3.61
C SER A 39 -7.10 0.41 5.01
N THR A 40 -7.85 -0.33 5.81
CA THR A 40 -7.46 -0.71 7.17
C THR A 40 -6.21 -1.60 7.18
N LEU A 41 -6.04 -2.46 6.18
CA LEU A 41 -4.85 -3.29 6.03
C LEU A 41 -3.61 -2.43 5.74
N LEU A 42 -3.74 -1.47 4.81
CA LEU A 42 -2.67 -0.56 4.43
C LEU A 42 -2.30 0.40 5.57
N GLU A 43 -3.27 0.95 6.30
CA GLU A 43 -3.04 1.77 7.51
C GLU A 43 -2.29 0.98 8.59
N LYS A 44 -2.69 -0.27 8.88
CA LYS A 44 -1.99 -1.12 9.85
C LYS A 44 -0.54 -1.39 9.49
N GLN A 45 -0.24 -1.40 8.19
CA GLN A 45 1.12 -1.53 7.67
C GLN A 45 1.85 -0.18 7.57
N GLY A 46 1.18 0.94 7.90
CA GLY A 46 1.72 2.30 7.84
C GLY A 46 1.98 2.80 6.42
N LEU A 47 1.25 2.29 5.43
CA LEU A 47 1.41 2.56 4.00
C LEU A 47 0.55 3.75 3.51
N ILE A 48 -0.49 4.09 4.26
CA ILE A 48 -1.36 5.26 4.12
C ILE A 48 -1.65 5.84 5.51
#